data_AF-A0A2D8M142-F1
#
_entry.id   AF-A0A2D8M142-F1
#
_cell.length_a   1.000
_cell.length_b   1.000
_cell.length_c   1.000
_cell.angle_alpha   90.00
_cell.angle_beta   90.00
_cell.angle_gamma   90.00
#
_symmetry.space_group_name_H-M   'P 1'
#
loop_
_entity.id
_entity.type
_entity.pdbx_description
1 polymer ?
#
loop_
_entity_poly.entity_id
_entity_poly.type
_entity_poly.pdbx_seq_one_letter_code
_entity_poly.pdbx_strand_id
1 'polypeptide(L)'
;MIIAVMSGLIVSLLYSFAENRAELSRESTAPDQFETVKSQIPEENLKAGYQKVTGAWRAKQGDTEMLLQLYANGYFRWRVNDNRAPDYVLLAQGRYLITAERIMFKEDRTLPFKRNLDNRFTKFRHLDVSTASLPWRVQGKTLNLSLENNPSLPPNFSRLLSEMSGESQVLSFDFLGAP
;
A
#
# COMPACT_ATOMS: atom_id res chain seq x y z
N MET A 1 37.47 5.62 -7.47
CA MET A 1 36.52 6.65 -6.98
C MET A 1 35.17 6.34 -7.62
N ILE A 2 34.30 5.62 -6.92
CA ILE A 2 32.97 5.26 -7.42
C ILE A 2 31.99 6.26 -6.79
N ILE A 3 31.63 7.29 -7.54
CA ILE A 3 30.52 8.18 -7.21
C ILE A 3 29.35 7.70 -8.06
N ALA A 4 28.41 6.98 -7.45
CA ALA A 4 26.99 6.91 -7.86
C ALA A 4 26.27 5.74 -7.16
N VAL A 5 25.86 5.87 -5.89
CA VAL A 5 24.64 5.20 -5.39
C VAL A 5 24.11 5.97 -4.16
N MET A 6 23.41 7.08 -4.38
CA MET A 6 22.63 7.76 -3.32
C MET A 6 21.23 8.09 -3.87
N SER A 7 20.60 7.14 -4.56
CA SER A 7 19.20 7.24 -4.92
C SER A 7 18.35 6.76 -3.73
N GLY A 8 17.56 7.66 -3.15
CA GLY A 8 16.50 7.27 -2.20
C GLY A 8 15.49 6.33 -2.86
N LEU A 9 14.80 5.52 -2.06
CA LEU A 9 13.84 4.51 -2.50
C LEU A 9 12.74 5.14 -3.38
N ILE A 10 12.24 6.30 -2.97
CA ILE A 10 11.24 7.03 -3.76
C ILE A 10 11.86 7.52 -5.07
N VAL A 11 13.12 7.95 -5.07
CA VAL A 11 13.81 8.41 -6.29
C VAL A 11 14.00 7.26 -7.28
N SER A 12 14.42 6.06 -6.82
CA SER A 12 14.59 4.89 -7.69
C SER A 12 13.26 4.45 -8.31
N LEU A 13 12.18 4.44 -7.53
CA LEU A 13 10.83 4.16 -8.01
C LEU A 13 10.39 5.21 -9.04
N LEU A 14 10.68 6.51 -8.82
CA LEU A 14 10.38 7.60 -9.76
C LEU A 14 11.08 7.47 -11.12
N TYR A 15 12.33 7.00 -11.17
CA TYR A 15 12.98 6.70 -12.44
C TYR A 15 12.33 5.50 -13.15
N SER A 16 11.96 4.45 -12.40
CA SER A 16 11.22 3.32 -12.94
C SER A 16 9.83 3.72 -13.48
N PHE A 17 9.16 4.67 -12.84
CA PHE A 17 7.90 5.26 -13.32
C PHE A 17 8.06 6.04 -14.63
N ALA A 18 9.24 6.64 -14.90
CA ALA A 18 9.49 7.41 -16.12
C ALA A 18 9.75 6.51 -17.34
N GLU A 19 10.34 5.33 -17.13
CA GLU A 19 10.57 4.34 -18.19
C GLU A 19 9.30 3.57 -18.57
N ASN A 20 8.36 3.38 -17.63
CA ASN A 20 7.09 2.67 -17.83
C ASN A 20 5.88 3.57 -18.18
N ARG A 21 6.05 4.53 -19.10
CA ARG A 21 4.93 5.39 -19.58
C ARG A 21 3.80 4.66 -20.33
N ALA A 22 3.86 3.33 -20.47
CA ALA A 22 2.91 2.54 -21.24
C ALA A 22 1.69 2.03 -20.44
N GLU A 23 1.66 2.14 -19.11
CA GLU A 23 0.50 1.70 -18.29
C GLU A 23 -0.54 2.81 -18.10
N LEU A 24 -1.02 3.35 -19.22
CA LEU A 24 -2.30 4.06 -19.25
C LEU A 24 -3.41 3.02 -19.41
N SER A 25 -4.10 2.75 -18.30
CA SER A 25 -5.50 2.29 -18.23
C SER A 25 -5.89 1.20 -19.23
N ARG A 26 -5.52 -0.05 -18.94
CA ARG A 26 -6.38 -1.17 -19.32
C ARG A 26 -7.40 -1.35 -18.22
N GLU A 27 -8.61 -0.82 -18.45
CA GLU A 27 -9.77 -1.24 -17.67
C GLU A 27 -9.97 -2.73 -17.96
N SER A 28 -9.59 -3.56 -16.99
CA SER A 28 -9.73 -5.01 -17.09
C SER A 28 -11.22 -5.35 -17.14
N THR A 29 -11.64 -6.06 -18.19
CA THR A 29 -13.01 -6.61 -18.32
C THR A 29 -13.21 -7.88 -17.49
N ALA A 30 -12.20 -8.32 -16.73
CA ALA A 30 -12.33 -9.45 -15.83
C ALA A 30 -13.30 -9.10 -14.68
N PRO A 31 -14.05 -10.10 -14.16
CA PRO A 31 -14.89 -9.91 -12.99
C PRO A 31 -14.08 -9.31 -11.85
N ASP A 32 -14.65 -8.31 -11.21
CA ASP A 32 -14.01 -7.64 -10.09
C ASP A 32 -13.89 -8.61 -8.91
N GLN A 33 -12.69 -9.18 -8.76
CA GLN A 33 -12.40 -10.19 -7.74
C GLN A 33 -12.69 -9.63 -6.33
N PHE A 34 -12.48 -8.32 -6.12
CA PHE A 34 -12.76 -7.68 -4.85
C PHE A 34 -14.26 -7.71 -4.54
N GLU A 35 -15.11 -7.29 -5.48
CA GLU A 35 -16.58 -7.29 -5.26
C GLU A 35 -17.12 -8.73 -5.18
N THR A 36 -16.56 -9.64 -5.96
CA THR A 36 -16.91 -11.07 -5.93
C THR A 36 -16.63 -11.66 -4.55
N VAL A 37 -15.40 -11.49 -4.03
CA VAL A 37 -15.02 -12.00 -2.70
C VAL A 37 -15.86 -11.32 -1.62
N LYS A 38 -16.05 -9.99 -1.70
CA LYS A 38 -16.88 -9.25 -0.74
C LYS A 38 -18.30 -9.81 -0.64
N SER A 39 -18.92 -10.14 -1.77
CA SER A 39 -20.29 -10.69 -1.81
C SER A 39 -20.44 -12.05 -1.12
N GLN A 40 -19.33 -12.79 -0.98
CA GLN A 40 -19.30 -14.13 -0.40
C GLN A 40 -19.00 -14.11 1.12
N ILE A 41 -18.61 -12.97 1.67
CA ILE A 41 -18.28 -12.85 3.10
C ILE A 41 -19.51 -12.27 3.82
N PRO A 42 -20.07 -13.01 4.79
CA PRO A 42 -21.13 -12.46 5.65
C PRO A 42 -20.71 -11.15 6.31
N GLU A 43 -21.64 -10.21 6.48
CA GLU A 43 -21.34 -8.86 6.97
C GLU A 43 -20.72 -8.88 8.38
N GLU A 44 -21.15 -9.80 9.22
CA GLU A 44 -20.61 -10.04 10.56
C GLU A 44 -19.13 -10.44 10.51
N ASN A 45 -18.73 -11.25 9.54
CA ASN A 45 -17.35 -11.69 9.35
C ASN A 45 -16.48 -10.55 8.82
N LEU A 46 -17.03 -9.69 7.94
CA LEU A 46 -16.35 -8.47 7.49
C LEU A 46 -16.10 -7.53 8.68
N LYS A 47 -17.11 -7.28 9.51
CA LYS A 47 -16.99 -6.42 10.70
C LYS A 47 -15.97 -6.97 11.70
N ALA A 48 -16.04 -8.28 12.00
CA ALA A 48 -15.10 -8.93 12.90
C ALA A 48 -13.66 -8.90 12.34
N GLY A 49 -13.49 -9.01 11.01
CA GLY A 49 -12.22 -8.79 10.35
C GLY A 49 -11.70 -7.38 10.58
N TYR A 50 -12.51 -6.36 10.27
CA TYR A 50 -12.09 -4.95 10.38
C TYR A 50 -11.62 -4.61 11.80
N GLN A 51 -12.34 -5.07 12.82
CA GLN A 51 -11.97 -4.84 14.22
C GLN A 51 -10.56 -5.34 14.58
N LYS A 52 -10.01 -6.33 13.87
CA LYS A 52 -8.67 -6.88 14.14
C LYS A 52 -7.52 -6.01 13.62
N VAL A 53 -7.76 -5.21 12.58
CA VAL A 53 -6.67 -4.49 11.87
C VAL A 53 -6.96 -3.00 11.68
N THR A 54 -8.15 -2.50 12.01
CA THR A 54 -8.42 -1.06 11.95
C THR A 54 -7.41 -0.30 12.80
N GLY A 55 -6.78 0.71 12.22
CA GLY A 55 -5.66 1.40 12.84
C GLY A 55 -4.75 2.16 11.89
N ALA A 56 -3.89 2.98 12.47
CA ALA A 56 -2.68 3.47 11.84
C ALA A 56 -1.51 2.50 12.13
N TRP A 57 -0.82 2.09 11.08
CA TRP A 57 0.24 1.08 11.10
C TRP A 57 1.47 1.64 10.41
N ARG A 58 2.65 1.53 11.03
CA ARG A 58 3.88 2.10 10.50
C ARG A 58 4.96 1.05 10.29
N ALA A 59 5.52 1.01 9.09
CA ALA A 59 6.78 0.33 8.80
C ALA A 59 7.88 1.37 8.54
N LYS A 60 9.09 1.11 8.99
CA LYS A 60 10.25 1.98 8.77
C LYS A 60 11.47 1.15 8.39
N GLN A 61 12.13 1.52 7.29
CA GLN A 61 13.40 0.93 6.88
C GLN A 61 14.36 2.03 6.45
N GLY A 62 15.45 2.18 7.20
CA GLY A 62 16.41 3.27 7.02
C GLY A 62 15.71 4.64 7.07
N ASP A 63 15.82 5.37 5.97
CA ASP A 63 15.27 6.71 5.79
C ASP A 63 13.84 6.72 5.22
N THR A 64 13.29 5.55 4.87
CA THR A 64 11.92 5.43 4.35
C THR A 64 10.96 5.03 5.46
N GLU A 65 9.85 5.76 5.54
CA GLU A 65 8.71 5.46 6.40
C GLU A 65 7.47 5.21 5.56
N MET A 66 6.70 4.21 5.96
CA MET A 66 5.46 3.83 5.33
C MET A 66 4.35 3.76 6.37
N LEU A 67 3.26 4.48 6.10
CA LEU A 67 2.08 4.55 6.94
C LEU A 67 0.89 3.93 6.21
N LEU A 68 0.34 2.87 6.79
CA LEU A 68 -0.89 2.22 6.38
C LEU A 68 -2.01 2.58 7.36
N GLN A 69 -3.04 3.27 6.88
CA GLN A 69 -4.23 3.61 7.65
C GLN A 69 -5.38 2.73 7.16
N LEU A 70 -5.99 1.97 8.06
CA LEU A 70 -7.13 1.08 7.80
C LEU A 70 -8.34 1.57 8.59
N TYR A 71 -9.38 2.01 7.90
CA TYR A 71 -10.58 2.59 8.50
C TYR A 71 -11.69 1.55 8.68
N ALA A 72 -12.45 1.64 9.78
CA ALA A 72 -13.50 0.67 10.13
C ALA A 72 -14.63 0.52 9.08
N ASN A 73 -14.76 1.50 8.18
CA ASN A 73 -15.71 1.49 7.07
C ASN A 73 -15.15 0.86 5.79
N GLY A 74 -14.02 0.16 5.86
CA GLY A 74 -13.44 -0.57 4.72
C GLY A 74 -12.67 0.31 3.75
N TYR A 75 -12.23 1.50 4.15
CA TYR A 75 -11.32 2.34 3.36
C TYR A 75 -9.88 2.23 3.86
N PHE A 76 -8.91 2.41 2.97
CA PHE A 76 -7.50 2.42 3.33
C PHE A 76 -6.76 3.63 2.77
N ARG A 77 -5.61 3.91 3.36
CA ARG A 77 -4.59 4.80 2.78
C ARG A 77 -3.19 4.27 3.04
N TRP A 78 -2.36 4.23 1.99
CA TRP A 78 -0.92 4.03 2.09
C TRP A 78 -0.20 5.32 1.78
N ARG A 79 0.74 5.72 2.64
CA ARG A 79 1.66 6.83 2.42
C ARG A 79 3.08 6.34 2.60
N VAL A 80 3.96 6.69 1.69
CA VAL A 80 5.39 6.39 1.81
C VAL A 80 6.15 7.70 1.65
N ASN A 81 7.01 7.97 2.63
CA ASN A 81 7.88 9.14 2.67
C ASN A 81 9.33 8.65 2.77
N ASP A 82 10.26 9.33 2.11
CA ASP A 82 11.69 9.08 2.21
C ASP A 82 12.37 10.38 2.65
N ASN A 83 13.10 10.35 3.76
CA ASN A 83 13.78 11.54 4.29
C ASN A 83 14.83 12.10 3.33
N ARG A 84 15.31 11.30 2.36
CA ARG A 84 16.21 11.75 1.29
C ARG A 84 15.49 12.46 0.14
N ALA A 85 14.17 12.31 0.07
CA ALA A 85 13.30 12.94 -0.92
C ALA A 85 12.03 13.49 -0.22
N PRO A 86 12.18 14.42 0.75
CA PRO A 86 11.08 14.87 1.62
C PRO A 86 9.96 15.58 0.85
N ASP A 87 10.28 16.08 -0.34
CA ASP A 87 9.34 16.71 -1.26
C ASP A 87 8.45 15.69 -2.00
N TYR A 88 8.68 14.39 -1.88
CA TYR A 88 7.91 13.36 -2.56
C TYR A 88 7.21 12.42 -1.59
N VAL A 89 5.94 12.15 -1.91
CA VAL A 89 5.11 11.19 -1.17
C VAL A 89 4.47 10.24 -2.14
N LEU A 90 4.71 8.94 -1.98
CA LEU A 90 3.94 7.91 -2.70
C LEU A 90 2.62 7.67 -1.97
N LEU A 91 1.51 7.66 -2.70
CA LEU A 91 0.16 7.56 -2.14
C LEU A 91 -0.68 6.56 -2.91
N ALA A 92 -1.28 5.61 -2.18
CA ALA A 92 -2.38 4.77 -2.63
C ALA A 92 -3.57 4.90 -1.69
N GLN A 93 -4.77 4.74 -2.22
CA GLN A 93 -6.00 4.75 -1.41
C GLN A 93 -7.10 3.99 -2.13
N GLY A 94 -8.08 3.55 -1.36
CA GLY A 94 -9.21 2.84 -1.92
C GLY A 94 -9.98 2.10 -0.85
N ARG A 95 -10.55 0.96 -1.26
CA ARG A 95 -11.31 0.06 -0.39
C ARG A 95 -10.48 -1.15 -0.03
N TYR A 96 -10.67 -1.67 1.17
CA TYR A 96 -10.08 -2.93 1.58
C TYR A 96 -11.14 -3.84 2.19
N LEU A 97 -10.89 -5.15 2.10
CA LEU A 97 -11.64 -6.17 2.82
C LEU A 97 -10.67 -7.15 3.45
N ILE A 98 -11.14 -7.88 4.45
CA ILE A 98 -10.35 -8.85 5.20
C ILE A 98 -11.05 -10.19 5.14
N THR A 99 -10.30 -11.20 4.74
CA THR A 99 -10.66 -12.60 4.92
C THR A 99 -9.86 -13.20 6.07
N ALA A 100 -10.14 -14.45 6.43
CA ALA A 100 -9.37 -15.16 7.46
C ALA A 100 -7.86 -15.22 7.13
N GLU A 101 -7.50 -15.17 5.85
CA GLU A 101 -6.13 -15.42 5.38
C GLU A 101 -5.48 -14.18 4.76
N ARG A 102 -6.27 -13.29 4.13
CA ARG A 102 -5.73 -12.21 3.29
C ARG A 102 -6.41 -10.87 3.56
N ILE A 103 -5.63 -9.79 3.43
CA ILE A 103 -6.16 -8.43 3.26
C ILE A 103 -6.12 -8.11 1.78
N MET A 104 -7.29 -7.77 1.23
CA MET A 104 -7.42 -7.37 -0.15
C MET A 104 -7.62 -5.88 -0.23
N PHE A 105 -6.87 -5.23 -1.11
CA PHE A 105 -6.96 -3.82 -1.41
C PHE A 105 -7.50 -3.66 -2.82
N LYS A 106 -8.39 -2.69 -3.02
CA LYS A 106 -8.86 -2.24 -4.32
C LYS A 106 -8.69 -0.74 -4.38
N GLU A 107 -7.84 -0.29 -5.27
CA GLU A 107 -7.60 1.11 -5.47
C GLU A 107 -8.86 1.85 -5.92
N ASP A 108 -9.11 3.03 -5.36
CA ASP A 108 -10.22 3.89 -5.75
C ASP A 108 -9.75 5.34 -5.88
N ARG A 109 -9.47 5.73 -7.13
CA ARG A 109 -8.95 7.06 -7.47
C ARG A 109 -10.03 8.14 -7.42
N THR A 110 -11.30 7.76 -7.38
CA THR A 110 -12.43 8.70 -7.33
C THR A 110 -12.67 9.25 -5.94
N LEU A 111 -12.15 8.58 -4.91
CA LEU A 111 -12.29 9.04 -3.53
C LEU A 111 -11.63 10.43 -3.37
N PRO A 112 -12.41 11.46 -2.97
CA PRO A 112 -11.90 12.81 -2.89
C PRO A 112 -10.91 12.88 -1.73
N PHE A 113 -9.62 12.79 -2.05
CA PHE A 113 -8.63 13.35 -1.15
C PHE A 113 -8.55 14.83 -1.43
N LYS A 114 -8.58 15.65 -0.36
CA LYS A 114 -7.92 16.95 -0.40
C LYS A 114 -6.43 16.68 -0.61
N ARG A 115 -6.04 16.37 -1.85
CA ARG A 115 -4.71 16.70 -2.34
C ARG A 115 -4.65 18.19 -2.03
N ASN A 116 -3.82 18.63 -1.09
CA ASN A 116 -3.53 20.05 -1.00
C ASN A 116 -2.83 20.37 -2.31
N LEU A 117 -3.63 20.67 -3.35
CA LEU A 117 -3.17 21.01 -4.69
C LEU A 117 -2.30 22.29 -4.64
N ASP A 118 -2.32 22.98 -3.49
CA ASP A 118 -1.55 24.18 -3.19
C ASP A 118 -0.27 23.95 -2.39
N ASN A 119 0.11 22.71 -2.01
CA ASN A 119 1.42 22.51 -1.40
C ASN A 119 2.51 22.46 -2.49
N ARG A 120 3.05 23.63 -2.83
CA ARG A 120 4.13 23.81 -3.82
C ARG A 120 5.39 22.97 -3.53
N PHE A 121 5.55 22.50 -2.29
CA PHE A 121 6.73 21.76 -1.84
C PHE A 121 6.55 20.24 -1.93
N THR A 122 5.33 19.71 -1.78
CA THR A 122 5.10 18.26 -1.75
C THR A 122 4.46 17.73 -3.04
N LYS A 123 5.22 16.95 -3.78
CA LYS A 123 4.82 16.25 -5.00
C LYS A 123 4.28 14.86 -4.66
N PHE A 124 2.96 14.75 -4.67
CA PHE A 124 2.30 13.45 -4.57
C PHE A 124 2.50 12.63 -5.85
N ARG A 125 2.82 11.35 -5.66
CA ARG A 125 3.02 10.38 -6.72
C ARG A 125 2.18 9.15 -6.42
N HIS A 126 1.62 8.61 -7.48
CA HIS A 126 0.70 7.51 -7.35
C HIS A 126 1.45 6.21 -7.05
N LEU A 127 1.04 5.51 -6.00
CA LEU A 127 1.45 4.13 -5.76
C LEU A 127 0.31 3.23 -6.24
N ASP A 128 0.58 2.44 -7.28
CA ASP A 128 -0.42 1.52 -7.83
C ASP A 128 -0.55 0.30 -6.93
N VAL A 129 -1.70 0.16 -6.27
CA VAL A 129 -2.01 -1.01 -5.43
C VAL A 129 -3.03 -1.93 -6.12
N SER A 130 -3.57 -1.51 -7.27
CA SER A 130 -4.61 -2.17 -8.08
C SER A 130 -5.55 -3.08 -7.29
N THR A 131 -5.26 -4.38 -7.26
CA THR A 131 -5.96 -5.43 -6.53
C THR A 131 -5.00 -6.29 -5.70
N ALA A 132 -4.16 -5.65 -4.88
CA ALA A 132 -3.24 -6.37 -4.00
C ALA A 132 -4.01 -7.25 -3.01
N SER A 133 -3.60 -8.51 -2.86
CA SER A 133 -4.22 -9.46 -1.93
C SER A 133 -3.14 -10.10 -1.08
N LEU A 134 -2.83 -9.56 0.09
CA LEU A 134 -1.65 -9.94 0.88
C LEU A 134 -2.05 -10.89 2.02
N PRO A 135 -1.38 -12.04 2.21
CA PRO A 135 -1.52 -12.81 3.44
C PRO A 135 -1.19 -11.94 4.65
N TRP A 136 -1.96 -12.08 5.72
CA TRP A 136 -1.79 -11.24 6.90
C TRP A 136 -1.78 -12.00 8.21
N ARG A 137 -1.13 -11.40 9.21
CA ARG A 137 -1.22 -11.86 10.60
C ARG A 137 -1.01 -10.68 11.54
N VAL A 138 -1.82 -10.61 12.60
CA VAL A 138 -1.56 -9.72 13.74
C VAL A 138 -0.94 -10.51 14.88
N GLN A 139 0.16 -10.00 15.43
CA GLN A 139 0.84 -10.55 16.61
C GLN A 139 1.06 -9.40 17.61
N GLY A 140 0.24 -9.33 18.65
CA GLY A 140 0.28 -8.21 19.60
C GLY A 140 -0.03 -6.88 18.91
N LYS A 141 0.95 -5.97 18.87
CA LYS A 141 0.86 -4.65 18.23
C LYS A 141 1.51 -4.60 16.85
N THR A 142 1.77 -5.75 16.24
CA THR A 142 2.42 -5.84 14.93
C THR A 142 1.47 -6.46 13.91
N LEU A 143 1.28 -5.78 12.78
CA LEU A 143 0.62 -6.32 11.59
C LEU A 143 1.69 -6.75 10.60
N ASN A 144 1.68 -8.02 10.22
CA ASN A 144 2.55 -8.58 9.21
C ASN A 144 1.77 -8.79 7.91
N LEU A 145 2.30 -8.30 6.79
CA LEU A 145 1.81 -8.55 5.44
C LEU A 145 2.88 -9.31 4.67
N SER A 146 2.57 -10.52 4.18
CA SER A 146 3.49 -11.32 3.37
C SER A 146 3.37 -10.95 1.89
N LEU A 147 4.50 -10.94 1.20
CA LEU A 147 4.59 -10.77 -0.26
C LEU A 147 4.55 -12.10 -1.00
N GLU A 148 4.67 -13.22 -0.29
CA GLU A 148 4.67 -14.55 -0.86
C GLU A 148 3.34 -14.85 -1.57
N ASN A 149 3.44 -15.61 -2.67
CA ASN A 149 2.27 -16.13 -3.41
C ASN A 149 1.31 -15.02 -3.85
N ASN A 150 1.84 -13.99 -4.49
CA ASN A 150 1.08 -12.82 -4.93
C ASN A 150 1.45 -12.37 -6.35
N PRO A 151 1.15 -13.21 -7.37
CA PRO A 151 1.55 -12.94 -8.76
C PRO A 151 0.86 -11.69 -9.35
N SER A 152 -0.18 -11.19 -8.69
CA SER A 152 -1.01 -10.06 -9.14
C SER A 152 -0.56 -8.71 -8.59
N LEU A 153 0.52 -8.64 -7.80
CA LEU A 153 1.00 -7.35 -7.26
C LEU A 153 1.56 -6.48 -8.39
N PRO A 154 1.15 -5.20 -8.48
CA PRO A 154 1.77 -4.25 -9.40
C PRO A 154 3.29 -4.22 -9.25
N PRO A 155 4.08 -4.18 -10.34
CA PRO A 155 5.54 -4.27 -10.26
C PRO A 155 6.20 -3.22 -9.35
N ASN A 156 5.71 -1.97 -9.38
CA ASN A 156 6.17 -0.89 -8.52
C ASN A 156 5.84 -1.11 -7.04
N PHE A 157 4.66 -1.65 -6.73
CA PHE A 157 4.25 -1.95 -5.36
C PHE A 157 4.98 -3.16 -4.83
N SER A 158 5.12 -4.21 -5.63
CA SER A 158 5.95 -5.38 -5.32
C SER A 158 7.38 -4.95 -4.98
N ARG A 159 8.01 -4.15 -5.85
CA ARG A 159 9.36 -3.62 -5.62
C ARG A 159 9.47 -2.80 -4.33
N LEU A 160 8.54 -1.85 -4.12
CA LEU A 160 8.51 -1.05 -2.89
C LEU A 160 8.40 -1.94 -1.64
N LEU A 161 7.49 -2.91 -1.64
CA LEU A 161 7.29 -3.79 -0.49
C LEU A 161 8.48 -4.72 -0.27
N SER A 162 9.11 -5.24 -1.32
CA SER A 162 10.33 -6.05 -1.21
C SER A 162 11.48 -5.21 -0.65
N GLU A 163 11.66 -3.97 -1.14
CA GLU A 163 12.66 -3.05 -0.61
C GLU A 163 12.40 -2.72 0.87
N MET A 164 11.13 -2.60 1.28
CA MET A 164 10.67 -2.31 2.66
C MET A 164 10.62 -3.53 3.61
N SER A 165 10.68 -4.75 3.09
CA SER A 165 10.65 -6.00 3.89
C SER A 165 12.01 -6.71 3.92
N GLY A 166 12.97 -6.25 3.10
CA GLY A 166 14.27 -6.86 2.95
C GLY A 166 14.18 -8.31 2.47
N GLU A 167 15.06 -9.17 2.99
CA GLU A 167 15.14 -10.58 2.58
C GLU A 167 13.96 -11.43 3.05
N SER A 168 13.18 -10.94 4.04
CA SER A 168 12.12 -11.72 4.68
C SER A 168 10.86 -11.88 3.84
N GLN A 169 10.67 -11.02 2.83
CA GLN A 169 9.40 -10.89 2.07
C GLN A 169 8.16 -10.68 2.98
N VAL A 170 8.36 -10.28 4.24
CA VAL A 170 7.30 -9.99 5.21
C VAL A 170 7.46 -8.56 5.68
N LEU A 171 6.47 -7.74 5.37
CA LEU A 171 6.43 -6.36 5.83
C LEU A 171 5.75 -6.27 7.19
N SER A 172 6.50 -5.82 8.18
CA SER A 172 6.03 -5.69 9.57
C SER A 172 5.68 -4.23 9.89
N PHE A 173 4.49 -4.00 10.43
CA PHE A 173 4.02 -2.68 10.83
C PHE A 173 3.74 -2.61 12.32
N ASP A 174 4.20 -1.55 12.97
CA ASP A 174 3.87 -1.20 14.34
C ASP A 174 2.54 -0.46 14.42
N PHE A 175 1.68 -0.84 15.37
CA PHE A 175 0.43 -0.15 15.66
C PHE A 175 0.68 1.21 16.31
N LEU A 176 0.14 2.27 15.71
CA LEU A 176 0.22 3.64 16.20
C LEU A 176 -1.05 4.14 16.90
N GLY A 177 -2.17 3.42 16.76
CA GLY A 177 -3.46 3.83 17.33
C GLY A 177 -4.56 3.96 16.27
N ALA A 178 -5.54 4.82 16.55
CA ALA A 178 -6.63 5.09 15.62
C ALA A 178 -6.11 5.72 14.30
N PRO A 179 -6.73 5.39 13.15
CA PRO A 179 -6.30 5.88 11.83
C PRO A 179 -6.60 7.36 11.57
#